data_AF-I6AP04-F1
#
_entry.id   AF-I6AP04-F1
#
_cell.length_a   1.000
_cell.length_b   1.000
_cell.length_c   1.000
_cell.angle_alpha   90.00
_cell.angle_beta   90.00
_cell.angle_gamma   90.00
#
_symmetry.space_group_name_H-M   'P 1'
#
loop_
_entity.id
_entity.type
_entity.pdbx_description
1 polymer ?
#
loop_
_entity_poly.entity_id
_entity_poly.type
_entity_poly.pdbx_seq_one_letter_code
_entity_poly.pdbx_strand_id
1 'polypeptide(L)' 'RVLYMAAVCAAQHNPVLKSFYQRLRSNGKLPKVALVAVMRKLSELLNLSLKYPDFPLVG' A
#
# COMPACT_ATOMS: atom_id res chain seq x y z
N ARG A 1 -6.73 10.81 -7.28
CA ARG A 1 -7.29 9.61 -7.95
C ARG A 1 -6.23 8.51 -8.19
N VAL A 2 -5.02 8.86 -8.62
CA VAL A 2 -3.91 7.90 -8.85
C VAL A 2 -3.58 7.04 -7.62
N LEU A 3 -3.58 7.63 -6.41
CA LEU A 3 -3.31 6.89 -5.17
C LEU A 3 -4.32 5.76 -4.89
N TYR A 4 -5.57 5.89 -5.35
CA TYR A 4 -6.59 4.84 -5.17
C TYR A 4 -6.32 3.66 -6.10
N MET A 5 -6.02 3.94 -7.36
CA MET A 5 -5.59 2.90 -8.32
C MET A 5 -4.27 2.26 -7.88
N ALA A 6 -3.31 3.04 -7.37
CA ALA A 6 -2.06 2.53 -6.83
C ALA A 6 -2.29 1.62 -5.60
N ALA A 7 -3.19 1.99 -4.69
CA ALA A 7 -3.59 1.16 -3.55
C ALA A 7 -4.23 -0.15 -3.99
N VAL A 8 -5.10 -0.10 -5.00
CA VAL A 8 -5.75 -1.29 -5.57
C VAL A 8 -4.76 -2.18 -6.31
N CYS A 9 -3.84 -1.61 -7.10
CA CYS A 9 -2.77 -2.35 -7.76
C CYS A 9 -1.83 -2.98 -6.74
N ALA A 10 -1.42 -2.25 -5.70
CA ALA A 10 -0.54 -2.76 -4.65
C ALA A 10 -1.20 -3.86 -3.81
N ALA A 11 -2.50 -3.73 -3.52
CA ALA A 11 -3.26 -4.78 -2.84
C ALA A 11 -3.43 -6.06 -3.68
N GLN A 12 -3.35 -5.96 -5.02
CA GLN A 12 -3.46 -7.10 -5.93
C GLN A 12 -2.11 -7.73 -6.29
N HIS A 13 -1.11 -6.91 -6.63
CA HIS A 13 0.20 -7.36 -7.09
C HIS A 13 1.17 -7.68 -5.95
N ASN A 14 0.99 -7.08 -4.78
CA ASN A 14 1.96 -7.23 -3.69
C ASN A 14 1.39 -8.17 -2.61
N PRO A 15 1.87 -9.42 -2.50
CA PRO A 15 1.29 -10.42 -1.61
C PRO A 15 1.30 -9.97 -0.15
N VAL A 16 2.28 -9.16 0.25
CA VAL A 16 2.36 -8.55 1.59
C VAL A 16 1.16 -7.65 1.89
N LEU A 17 0.78 -6.80 0.93
CA LEU A 17 -0.35 -5.88 1.07
C LEU A 17 -1.69 -6.62 0.94
N LYS A 18 -1.77 -7.66 0.13
CA LYS A 18 -2.93 -8.56 0.05
C LYS A 18 -3.19 -9.26 1.38
N SER A 19 -2.15 -9.85 1.98
CA SER A 19 -2.24 -10.48 3.31
C SER A 19 -2.58 -9.46 4.40
N PHE A 20 -2.05 -8.23 4.32
CA PHE A 20 -2.39 -7.15 5.24
C PHE A 20 -3.85 -6.70 5.10
N TYR A 21 -4.34 -6.55 3.87
CA TYR A 21 -5.74 -6.23 3.59
C TYR A 21 -6.67 -7.35 4.08
N GLN A 22 -6.33 -8.60 3.82
CA GLN A 22 -7.08 -9.77 4.32
C GLN A 22 -7.06 -9.86 5.84
N ARG A 23 -5.92 -9.62 6.50
CA ARG A 23 -5.86 -9.54 7.98
C ARG A 23 -6.74 -8.44 8.54
N LEU A 24 -6.78 -7.25 7.92
CA LEU A 24 -7.67 -6.18 8.35
C LEU A 24 -9.14 -6.55 8.15
N ARG A 25 -9.49 -7.18 7.02
CA ARG A 25 -10.84 -7.67 6.78
C ARG A 25 -11.25 -8.78 7.74
N SER A 26 -10.34 -9.69 8.06
CA SER A 26 -10.56 -10.79 9.01
C SER A 26 -10.75 -10.28 10.44
N ASN A 27 -10.19 -9.11 10.78
CA ASN A 27 -10.44 -8.40 12.03
C ASN A 27 -11.77 -7.63 12.05
N GLY A 28 -12.65 -7.83 11.05
CA GLY A 28 -13.96 -7.17 10.98
C GLY A 28 -13.91 -5.69 10.57
N LYS A 29 -12.76 -5.18 10.12
CA LYS A 29 -12.64 -3.76 9.74
C LYS A 29 -13.23 -3.50 8.35
N LEU A 30 -13.88 -2.35 8.22
CA LEU A 30 -14.46 -1.88 6.97
C LEU A 30 -13.43 -1.87 5.83
N PRO A 31 -13.79 -2.28 4.61
CA PRO A 31 -12.88 -2.33 3.47
C PRO A 31 -12.27 -0.96 3.11
N LYS A 32 -12.98 0.14 3.41
CA LYS A 32 -12.46 1.50 3.28
C LYS A 32 -11.28 1.77 4.21
N VAL A 33 -11.31 1.29 5.45
CA VAL A 33 -10.21 1.47 6.42
C VAL A 33 -8.98 0.69 5.98
N ALA A 34 -9.19 -0.52 5.45
CA ALA A 34 -8.10 -1.32 4.91
C ALA A 34 -7.44 -0.65 3.69
N LEU A 35 -8.24 -0.06 2.79
CA LEU A 35 -7.73 0.73 1.66
C LEU A 35 -6.96 1.98 2.11
N VAL A 36 -7.46 2.70 3.12
CA VAL A 36 -6.78 3.90 3.66
C VAL A 36 -5.45 3.51 4.33
N ALA A 37 -5.39 2.39 5.05
CA ALA A 37 -4.13 1.90 5.63
C ALA A 37 -3.11 1.51 4.54
N VAL A 38 -3.57 0.86 3.48
CA VAL A 38 -2.74 0.53 2.30
C VAL A 38 -2.24 1.79 1.60
N MET A 39 -3.11 2.77 1.37
CA MET A 39 -2.75 4.07 0.81
C MET A 39 -1.68 4.78 1.65
N ARG A 40 -1.81 4.76 2.98
CA ARG A 40 -0.85 5.41 3.88
C ARG A 40 0.53 4.77 3.78
N LYS A 41 0.57 3.43 3.75
CA LYS A 41 1.81 2.65 3.56
C LYS A 41 2.48 2.96 2.21
N LEU A 42 1.69 3.13 1.15
CA LEU A 42 2.18 3.52 -0.17
C LEU A 42 2.65 4.96 -0.23
N SER A 43 1.93 5.89 0.40
CA SER A 43 2.36 7.28 0.49
C SER A 43 3.66 7.42 1.28
N GLU A 44 3.86 6.63 2.33
CA GLU A 44 5.15 6.57 3.03
C GLU A 44 6.26 6.04 2.12
N LEU A 45 6.02 4.95 1.39
CA LEU A 45 6.97 4.39 0.40
C LEU A 45 7.32 5.40 -0.70
N LEU A 46 6.31 6.07 -1.26
CA LEU A 46 6.51 7.09 -2.28
C LEU A 46 7.24 8.31 -1.72
N ASN A 47 6.89 8.74 -0.51
CA ASN A 47 7.56 9.84 0.16
C ASN A 47 9.02 9.50 0.47
N LEU A 48 9.31 8.24 0.80
CA LEU A 48 10.67 7.70 0.92
C LEU A 48 11.39 7.72 -0.44
N SER A 49 10.78 7.25 -1.53
CA SER A 49 11.39 7.30 -2.87
C SER A 49 11.60 8.72 -3.40
N LEU A 50 10.73 9.67 -3.05
CA LEU A 50 10.90 11.07 -3.40
C LEU A 50 11.98 11.75 -2.55
N LYS A 51 12.06 11.41 -1.26
CA LYS A 51 13.05 11.95 -0.34
C LYS A 51 14.43 11.35 -0.55
N TYR A 52 14.51 10.12 -1.04
CA TYR A 52 15.72 9.42 -1.43
C TYR A 52 15.61 9.06 -2.93
N PRO A 53 15.88 10.03 -3.83
CA PRO A 53 15.82 9.79 -5.29
C PRO A 53 16.87 8.77 -5.78
N ASP A 54 17.82 8.39 -4.92
CA ASP A 54 18.89 7.42 -5.17
C ASP A 54 18.64 6.08 -4.46
N PHE A 55 17.41 5.77 -4.04
CA PHE A 55 17.11 4.46 -3.45
C PHE A 55 17.08 3.41 -4.57
N PRO A 56 18.08 2.52 -4.68
CA PRO A 56 18.15 1.61 -5.81
C PRO A 56 17.09 0.53 -5.58
N LEU A 57 16.12 0.45 -6.49
CA LEU A 57 15.16 -0.67 -6.53
C LEU A 57 15.74 -1.91 -7.22
N VAL A 58 17.06 -2.03 -7.28
CA VAL A 58 17.82 -3.15 -7.83
C VAL A 58 19.13 -3.22 -7.03
N GLY A 59 19.58 -4.43 -6.71
CA GLY A 59 20.85 -4.66 -6.00
C GLY A 59 22.09 -4.24 -6.78
#